data_AF-A0A2K9LNT1-F1
#
_entry.id   AF-A0A2K9LNT1-F1
#
_cell.length_a   1.000
_cell.length_b   1.000
_cell.length_c   1.000
_cell.angle_alpha   90.00
_cell.angle_beta   90.00
_cell.angle_gamma   90.00
#
_symmetry.space_group_name_H-M   'P 1'
#
loop_
_entity.id
_entity.type
_entity.pdbx_description
1 polymer ?
#
loop_
_entity_poly.entity_id
_entity_poly.type
_entity_poly.pdbx_seq_one_letter_code
_entity_poly.pdbx_strand_id
1 'polypeptide(L)'
;MLKRLTILILLSSAVMAANQSLAQTMQVPEVGAFLPSIVDVKPGETLPIDGLWSISSLDKVVRIDRGRIYAIEGWNHLVIFKIKPGMVVIKQFKQEAPGIYTGQDLPLQGPLKATLTGDRILDVNVAGAMGEVRYQLIPQQLDDQSAFNELIKEIRGG
;
A
#
# COMPACT_ATOMS: atom_id res chain seq x y z
N MET A 1 22.00 -57.01 71.49
CA MET A 1 20.89 -57.51 70.65
C MET A 1 20.13 -56.32 70.06
N LEU A 2 20.25 -56.15 68.73
CA LEU A 2 19.27 -55.71 67.74
C LEU A 2 18.16 -54.66 68.06
N LYS A 3 18.14 -53.60 67.21
CA LYS A 3 17.03 -52.92 66.48
C LYS A 3 16.91 -51.41 66.76
N ARG A 4 17.37 -50.55 65.83
CA ARG A 4 16.62 -49.88 64.72
C ARG A 4 15.55 -48.90 65.25
N LEU A 5 15.63 -47.62 64.87
CA LEU A 5 14.83 -47.04 63.78
C LEU A 5 15.15 -45.54 63.58
N THR A 6 15.63 -45.20 62.38
CA THR A 6 15.72 -43.84 61.85
C THR A 6 14.33 -43.39 61.40
N ILE A 7 13.87 -42.19 61.78
CA ILE A 7 12.76 -41.52 61.10
C ILE A 7 13.19 -40.09 60.75
N LEU A 8 13.23 -39.86 59.44
CA LEU A 8 13.50 -38.61 58.74
C LEU A 8 12.18 -37.83 58.64
N ILE A 9 12.13 -36.58 59.11
CA ILE A 9 10.96 -35.70 58.91
C ILE A 9 11.26 -34.80 57.70
N LEU A 10 10.51 -35.02 56.62
CA LEU A 10 10.55 -34.27 55.38
C LEU A 10 9.83 -32.91 55.54
N LEU A 11 10.52 -31.86 55.12
CA LEU A 11 10.06 -30.48 55.03
C LEU A 11 9.28 -30.31 53.71
N SER A 12 8.00 -30.00 53.77
CA SER A 12 7.17 -29.76 52.57
C SER A 12 6.85 -28.28 52.43
N SER A 13 7.64 -27.56 51.63
CA SER A 13 7.35 -26.19 51.21
C SER A 13 6.39 -26.22 50.01
N ALA A 14 5.14 -25.83 50.21
CA ALA A 14 4.18 -25.66 49.12
C ALA A 14 4.37 -24.28 48.46
N VAL A 15 5.00 -24.26 47.29
CA VAL A 15 5.05 -23.08 46.42
C VAL A 15 3.78 -23.06 45.59
N MET A 16 2.86 -22.13 45.88
CA MET A 16 1.70 -21.84 45.04
C MET A 16 2.20 -21.16 43.75
N ALA A 17 2.19 -21.90 42.64
CA ALA A 17 2.45 -21.35 41.32
C ALA A 17 1.25 -20.49 40.88
N ALA A 18 1.48 -19.18 40.72
CA ALA A 18 0.53 -18.29 40.08
C ALA A 18 0.42 -18.65 38.58
N ASN A 19 -0.75 -19.10 38.16
CA ASN A 19 -1.09 -19.27 36.75
C ASN A 19 -1.15 -17.89 36.09
N GLN A 20 -0.05 -17.48 35.45
CA GLN A 20 -0.07 -16.39 34.49
C GLN A 20 -0.74 -16.92 33.22
N SER A 21 -2.00 -16.53 33.00
CA SER A 21 -2.65 -16.72 31.71
C SER A 21 -1.86 -15.94 30.66
N LEU A 22 -1.08 -16.63 29.85
CA LEU A 22 -0.55 -16.09 28.61
C LEU A 22 -1.74 -15.71 27.73
N ALA A 23 -2.07 -14.42 27.69
CA ALA A 23 -2.88 -13.87 26.62
C ALA A 23 -2.13 -14.16 25.33
N GLN A 24 -2.53 -15.22 24.63
CA GLN A 24 -2.04 -15.53 23.30
C GLN A 24 -2.50 -14.39 22.40
N THR A 25 -1.61 -13.43 22.14
CA THR A 25 -1.81 -12.50 21.03
C THR A 25 -1.91 -13.35 19.78
N MET A 26 -3.12 -13.49 19.22
CA MET A 26 -3.30 -14.08 17.90
C MET A 26 -2.52 -13.20 16.92
N GLN A 27 -1.30 -13.60 16.60
CA GLN A 27 -0.55 -13.04 15.48
C GLN A 27 -1.21 -13.57 14.22
N VAL A 28 -2.08 -12.76 13.62
CA VAL A 28 -2.58 -13.03 12.27
C VAL A 28 -1.37 -13.01 11.34
N PRO A 29 -1.05 -14.09 10.62
CA PRO A 29 0.08 -14.10 9.70
C PRO A 29 -0.06 -12.97 8.67
N GLU A 30 0.92 -12.07 8.61
CA GLU A 30 0.98 -11.05 7.55
C GLU A 30 1.13 -11.77 6.20
N VAL A 31 0.07 -11.81 5.39
CA VAL A 31 0.19 -12.20 3.98
C VAL A 31 0.69 -10.98 3.25
N GLY A 32 1.95 -10.99 2.83
CA GLY A 32 2.51 -9.91 2.01
C GLY A 32 1.59 -9.65 0.82
N ALA A 33 1.28 -8.38 0.55
CA ALA A 33 0.66 -8.05 -0.72
C ALA A 33 1.61 -8.58 -1.81
N PHE A 34 1.15 -9.49 -2.68
CA PHE A 34 1.96 -10.05 -3.78
C PHE A 34 2.11 -9.00 -4.90
N LEU A 35 2.59 -7.81 -4.52
CA LEU A 35 2.86 -6.71 -5.43
C LEU A 35 4.31 -6.81 -5.90
N PRO A 36 4.56 -6.59 -7.21
CA PRO A 36 5.92 -6.58 -7.73
C PRO A 36 6.68 -5.36 -7.20
N SER A 37 8.00 -5.49 -7.08
CA SER A 37 8.87 -4.36 -6.81
C SER A 37 9.03 -3.50 -8.08
N ILE A 38 9.41 -2.23 -7.91
CA ILE A 38 9.70 -1.32 -9.02
C ILE A 38 10.78 -1.84 -9.97
N VAL A 39 11.70 -2.67 -9.48
CA VAL A 39 12.76 -3.29 -10.31
C VAL A 39 12.23 -4.41 -11.20
N ASP A 40 11.08 -5.01 -10.85
CA ASP A 40 10.46 -6.11 -11.59
C ASP A 40 9.50 -5.61 -12.68
N VAL A 41 9.11 -4.33 -12.61
CA VAL A 41 8.19 -3.71 -13.58
C VAL A 41 8.98 -2.79 -14.50
N LYS A 42 9.04 -3.16 -15.78
CA LYS A 42 9.68 -2.36 -16.83
C LYS A 42 9.03 -0.97 -16.92
N PRO A 43 9.80 0.13 -16.98
CA PRO A 43 9.26 1.46 -17.25
C PRO A 43 8.64 1.54 -18.66
N GLY A 44 7.57 2.30 -18.77
CA GLY A 44 6.94 2.73 -20.01
C GLY A 44 7.48 4.08 -20.48
N GLU A 45 6.61 4.86 -21.12
CA GLU A 45 6.91 6.20 -21.63
C GLU A 45 6.83 7.24 -20.51
N THR A 46 7.66 8.29 -20.61
CA THR A 46 7.58 9.45 -19.73
C THR A 46 6.26 10.18 -19.97
N LEU A 47 5.57 10.52 -18.88
CA LEU A 47 4.30 11.25 -18.94
C LEU A 47 4.45 12.65 -18.33
N PRO A 48 3.71 13.66 -18.82
CA PRO A 48 3.70 14.99 -18.19
C PRO A 48 3.26 14.98 -16.72
N ILE A 49 2.59 13.91 -16.28
CA ILE A 49 2.10 13.72 -14.90
C ILE A 49 3.07 12.93 -14.02
N ASP A 50 4.25 12.54 -14.53
CA ASP A 50 5.26 11.89 -13.71
C ASP A 50 5.68 12.82 -12.56
N GLY A 51 5.61 12.30 -11.33
CA GLY A 51 5.88 13.06 -10.11
C GLY A 51 5.42 12.37 -8.84
N LEU A 52 5.43 13.11 -7.73
CA LEU A 52 4.87 12.71 -6.44
C LEU A 52 3.43 13.17 -6.31
N TRP A 53 2.56 12.25 -5.88
CA TRP A 53 1.13 12.46 -5.78
C TRP A 53 0.58 11.89 -4.47
N SER A 54 -0.25 12.66 -3.76
CA SER A 54 -0.99 12.18 -2.60
C SER A 54 -2.28 11.50 -3.03
N ILE A 55 -2.61 10.38 -2.40
CA ILE A 55 -3.91 9.73 -2.55
C ILE A 55 -4.91 10.46 -1.64
N SER A 56 -6.11 10.82 -2.08
CA SER A 56 -7.05 11.57 -1.22
C SER A 56 -7.73 10.70 -0.16
N SER A 57 -7.93 9.42 -0.46
CA SER A 57 -8.56 8.44 0.43
C SER A 57 -7.60 7.84 1.44
N LEU A 58 -6.28 8.04 1.26
CA LEU A 58 -5.21 7.52 2.09
C LEU A 58 -4.23 8.66 2.31
N ASP A 59 -3.92 9.05 3.54
CA ASP A 59 -2.86 10.04 3.84
C ASP A 59 -1.48 9.48 3.49
N LYS A 60 -1.23 9.25 2.20
CA LYS A 60 -0.17 8.46 1.61
C LYS A 60 0.24 9.06 0.29
N VAL A 61 1.54 9.03 0.03
CA VAL A 61 2.13 9.52 -1.23
C VAL A 61 2.60 8.33 -2.09
N VAL A 62 2.42 8.48 -3.39
CA VAL A 62 2.95 7.59 -4.42
C VAL A 62 3.78 8.36 -5.42
N ARG A 63 4.68 7.64 -6.10
CA ARG A 63 5.44 8.14 -7.25
C ARG A 63 4.83 7.58 -8.52
N ILE A 64 4.43 8.45 -9.44
CA ILE A 64 4.15 8.09 -10.84
C ILE A 64 5.46 8.25 -11.60
N ASP A 65 6.02 7.19 -12.20
CA ASP A 65 7.27 7.22 -12.98
C ASP A 65 7.15 6.30 -14.19
N ARG A 66 7.06 6.91 -15.38
CA ARG A 66 7.05 6.22 -16.66
C ARG A 66 6.04 5.08 -16.70
N GLY A 67 4.79 5.37 -16.36
CA GLY A 67 3.69 4.41 -16.37
C GLY A 67 3.69 3.35 -15.25
N ARG A 68 4.49 3.56 -14.20
CA ARG A 68 4.49 2.77 -12.97
C ARG A 68 4.11 3.68 -11.82
N ILE A 69 3.17 3.27 -10.98
CA ILE A 69 2.84 3.99 -9.75
C ILE A 69 3.22 3.12 -8.58
N TYR A 70 4.14 3.60 -7.74
CA TYR A 70 4.67 2.85 -6.61
C TYR A 70 4.63 3.64 -5.32
N ALA A 71 4.54 2.88 -4.23
CA ALA A 71 4.57 3.38 -2.86
C ALA A 71 5.92 4.02 -2.53
N ILE A 72 5.95 5.25 -2.02
CA ILE A 72 7.19 5.82 -1.45
C ILE A 72 7.27 5.60 0.07
N GLU A 73 6.13 5.38 0.71
CA GLU A 73 5.99 5.01 2.12
C GLU A 73 5.13 3.74 2.25
N GLY A 74 5.21 3.05 3.38
CA GLY A 74 4.44 1.82 3.60
C GLY A 74 3.06 2.07 4.21
N TRP A 75 2.09 1.18 3.93
CA TRP A 75 0.80 1.17 4.61
C TRP A 75 0.14 -0.21 4.64
N ASN A 76 -0.85 -0.36 5.50
CA ASN A 76 -1.70 -1.55 5.55
C ASN A 76 -2.94 -1.33 4.68
N HIS A 77 -3.20 -2.27 3.79
CA HIS A 77 -4.41 -2.36 2.97
C HIS A 77 -5.28 -3.51 3.48
N LEU A 78 -6.57 -3.23 3.74
CA LEU A 78 -7.54 -4.20 4.27
C LEU A 78 -7.04 -5.00 5.49
N VAL A 79 -6.29 -4.36 6.40
CA VAL A 79 -5.71 -4.92 7.64
C VAL A 79 -4.60 -5.96 7.43
N ILE A 80 -4.71 -6.83 6.41
CA ILE A 80 -3.81 -7.98 6.20
C ILE A 80 -2.68 -7.73 5.20
N PHE A 81 -2.88 -6.84 4.21
CA PHE A 81 -1.93 -6.65 3.13
C PHE A 81 -1.01 -5.48 3.42
N LYS A 82 0.29 -5.77 3.57
CA LYS A 82 1.31 -4.74 3.82
C LYS A 82 1.94 -4.27 2.52
N ILE A 83 1.65 -3.03 2.14
CA ILE A 83 2.31 -2.35 1.01
C ILE A 83 3.58 -1.71 1.56
N LYS A 84 4.71 -2.03 0.95
CA LYS A 84 6.04 -1.54 1.35
C LYS A 84 6.53 -0.49 0.35
N PRO A 85 7.43 0.42 0.78
CA PRO A 85 8.11 1.32 -0.15
C PRO A 85 8.74 0.56 -1.33
N GLY A 86 8.59 1.10 -2.54
CA GLY A 86 9.07 0.51 -3.78
C GLY A 86 8.16 -0.55 -4.40
N MET A 87 7.08 -0.97 -3.72
CA MET A 87 6.07 -1.84 -4.34
C MET A 87 5.22 -1.05 -5.33
N VAL A 88 5.03 -1.62 -6.52
CA VAL A 88 4.16 -1.07 -7.55
C VAL A 88 2.71 -1.37 -7.18
N VAL A 89 1.89 -0.32 -7.10
CA VAL A 89 0.46 -0.40 -6.79
C VAL A 89 -0.41 -0.25 -8.03
N ILE A 90 0.04 0.49 -9.04
CA ILE A 90 -0.61 0.57 -10.36
C ILE A 90 0.44 0.32 -11.45
N LYS A 91 0.14 -0.59 -12.37
CA LYS A 91 1.00 -0.91 -13.52
C LYS A 91 0.33 -0.60 -14.85
N GLN A 92 1.14 -0.47 -15.90
CA GLN A 92 0.69 -0.19 -17.26
C GLN A 92 -0.14 1.09 -17.31
N PHE A 93 0.25 2.09 -16.51
CA PHE A 93 -0.42 3.38 -16.48
C PHE A 93 -0.03 4.16 -17.73
N LYS A 94 -1.00 4.41 -18.62
CA LYS A 94 -0.77 4.95 -19.96
C LYS A 94 -1.76 6.05 -20.26
N GLN A 95 -1.34 6.97 -21.11
CA GLN A 95 -2.21 8.01 -21.64
C GLN A 95 -2.93 7.49 -22.88
N GLU A 96 -4.26 7.60 -22.89
CA GLU A 96 -5.10 7.26 -24.06
C GLU A 96 -5.49 8.51 -24.86
N ALA A 97 -5.62 9.65 -24.17
CA ALA A 97 -5.92 10.95 -24.76
C ALA A 97 -5.36 12.06 -23.84
N PRO A 98 -5.31 13.33 -24.26
CA PRO A 98 -4.97 14.46 -23.39
C PRO A 98 -5.76 14.40 -22.06
N GLY A 99 -5.04 14.21 -20.95
CA GLY A 99 -5.62 14.11 -19.61
C GLY A 99 -6.36 12.80 -19.28
N ILE A 100 -6.45 11.83 -20.19
CA ILE A 100 -7.14 10.56 -19.96
C ILE A 100 -6.13 9.43 -19.87
N TYR A 101 -6.18 8.68 -18.77
CA TYR A 101 -5.25 7.60 -18.48
C TYR A 101 -5.98 6.29 -18.13
N THR A 102 -5.34 5.17 -18.46
CA THR A 102 -5.78 3.82 -18.10
C THR A 102 -4.67 3.10 -17.36
N GLY A 103 -5.02 2.09 -16.57
CA GLY A 103 -4.03 1.23 -15.90
C GLY A 103 -4.67 0.05 -15.19
N GLN A 104 -3.85 -0.68 -14.42
CA GLN A 104 -4.31 -1.77 -13.58
C GLN A 104 -3.94 -1.49 -12.12
N ASP A 105 -4.94 -1.30 -11.26
CA ASP A 105 -4.76 -1.18 -9.81
C ASP A 105 -4.62 -2.57 -9.21
N LEU A 106 -3.46 -2.83 -8.60
CA LEU A 106 -3.10 -4.14 -8.09
C LEU A 106 -3.70 -4.42 -6.70
N PRO A 107 -3.68 -3.48 -5.73
CA PRO A 107 -4.40 -3.66 -4.47
C PRO A 107 -5.90 -3.90 -4.64
N LEU A 108 -6.55 -3.12 -5.50
CA LEU A 108 -7.99 -3.23 -5.76
C LEU A 108 -8.33 -4.29 -6.81
N GLN A 109 -7.32 -4.89 -7.45
CA GLN A 109 -7.45 -5.98 -8.42
C GLN A 109 -8.40 -5.65 -9.58
N GLY A 110 -8.31 -4.44 -10.13
CA GLY A 110 -9.25 -3.94 -11.13
C GLY A 110 -8.64 -2.97 -12.15
N PRO A 111 -9.24 -2.86 -13.35
CA PRO A 111 -8.85 -1.82 -14.30
C PRO A 111 -9.16 -0.45 -13.72
N LEU A 112 -8.25 0.47 -13.97
CA LEU A 112 -8.28 1.86 -13.53
C LEU A 112 -8.49 2.77 -14.74
N LYS A 113 -9.30 3.81 -14.55
CA LYS A 113 -9.34 5.00 -15.41
C LYS A 113 -9.05 6.23 -14.55
N ALA A 114 -8.23 7.14 -15.07
CA ALA A 114 -7.96 8.41 -14.42
C ALA A 114 -8.16 9.57 -15.40
N THR A 115 -8.76 10.65 -14.92
CA THR A 115 -8.99 11.87 -15.68
C THR A 115 -8.30 13.02 -14.97
N LEU A 116 -7.36 13.68 -15.65
CA LEU A 116 -6.75 14.92 -15.19
C LEU A 116 -7.75 16.06 -15.38
N THR A 117 -8.16 16.67 -14.28
CA THR A 117 -9.10 17.79 -14.29
C THR A 117 -8.37 19.11 -14.54
N GLY A 118 -9.12 20.14 -14.93
CA GLY A 118 -8.61 21.50 -15.02
C GLY A 118 -8.03 22.02 -13.70
N ASP A 119 -8.41 21.45 -12.56
CA ASP A 119 -7.90 21.79 -11.23
C ASP A 119 -6.59 21.08 -10.88
N ARG A 120 -5.98 20.40 -11.87
CA ARG A 120 -4.69 19.71 -11.75
C ARG A 120 -4.75 18.45 -10.87
N ILE A 121 -5.94 17.89 -10.66
CA ILE A 121 -6.17 16.68 -9.87
C ILE A 121 -6.45 15.52 -10.84
N LEU A 122 -5.96 14.32 -10.53
CA LEU A 122 -6.40 13.11 -11.23
C LEU A 122 -7.58 12.50 -10.47
N ASP A 123 -8.76 12.54 -11.09
CA ASP A 123 -9.92 11.78 -10.61
C ASP A 123 -9.78 10.33 -11.07
N VAL A 124 -9.71 9.40 -10.11
CA VAL A 124 -9.45 7.99 -10.36
C VAL A 124 -10.70 7.16 -10.08
N ASN A 125 -11.03 6.28 -11.01
CA ASN A 125 -12.06 5.25 -10.85
C ASN A 125 -11.45 3.87 -11.11
N VAL A 126 -11.68 2.93 -10.19
CA VAL A 126 -11.25 1.54 -10.29
C VAL A 126 -12.45 0.62 -10.22
N ALA A 127 -12.62 -0.22 -11.24
CA ALA A 127 -13.58 -1.33 -11.19
C ALA A 127 -12.98 -2.50 -10.41
N GLY A 128 -12.89 -2.34 -9.08
CA GLY A 128 -12.21 -3.28 -8.19
C GLY A 128 -12.97 -4.60 -8.00
N ALA A 129 -12.26 -5.62 -7.53
CA ALA A 129 -12.82 -6.96 -7.33
C ALA A 129 -13.98 -7.02 -6.30
N MET A 130 -14.06 -6.05 -5.38
CA MET A 130 -15.12 -5.94 -4.37
C MET A 130 -16.12 -4.81 -4.66
N GLY A 131 -16.07 -4.21 -5.85
CA GLY A 131 -16.91 -3.09 -6.25
C GLY A 131 -16.10 -1.89 -6.74
N GLU A 132 -16.83 -0.88 -7.21
CA GLU A 132 -16.25 0.35 -7.73
C GLU A 132 -15.67 1.20 -6.61
N VAL A 133 -14.46 1.72 -6.83
CA VAL A 133 -13.75 2.60 -5.88
C VAL A 133 -13.34 3.87 -6.60
N ARG A 134 -13.56 5.01 -5.94
CA ARG A 134 -13.18 6.34 -6.44
C ARG A 134 -12.29 7.05 -5.44
N TYR A 135 -11.24 7.69 -5.95
CA TYR A 135 -10.33 8.52 -5.17
C TYR A 135 -9.68 9.55 -6.08
N GLN A 136 -8.92 10.46 -5.49
CA GLN A 136 -8.17 11.47 -6.23
C GLN A 136 -6.68 11.29 -5.99
N LEU A 137 -5.87 11.64 -6.99
CA LEU A 137 -4.46 11.92 -6.80
C LEU A 137 -4.24 13.42 -6.89
N ILE A 138 -3.59 13.98 -5.87
CA ILE A 138 -3.30 15.41 -5.76
C ILE A 138 -1.80 15.60 -5.94
N PRO A 139 -1.34 16.45 -6.88
CA PRO A 139 0.08 16.59 -7.17
C PRO A 139 0.80 17.28 -6.01
N GLN A 140 1.92 16.69 -5.57
CA GLN A 140 2.82 17.28 -4.57
C GLN A 140 4.06 17.87 -5.24
N GLN A 141 4.61 17.15 -6.22
CA GLN A 141 5.77 17.55 -6.99
C GLN A 141 5.70 16.92 -8.39
N LEU A 142 6.03 17.68 -9.43
CA LEU A 142 6.07 17.20 -10.80
C LEU A 142 7.53 17.14 -11.28
N ASP A 143 7.87 16.12 -12.06
CA ASP A 143 9.21 16.01 -12.66
C ASP A 143 9.44 17.06 -13.75
N ASP A 144 8.40 17.31 -14.57
CA ASP A 144 8.39 18.33 -15.60
C ASP A 144 7.19 19.26 -15.43
N GLN A 145 7.43 20.37 -14.73
CA GLN A 145 6.39 21.36 -14.47
C GLN A 145 5.91 22.06 -15.74
N SER A 146 6.75 22.18 -16.77
CA SER A 146 6.44 22.86 -18.03
C SER A 146 5.52 22.01 -18.88
N ALA A 147 5.87 20.73 -19.10
CA ALA A 147 5.04 19.78 -19.85
C ALA A 147 3.67 19.60 -19.19
N PHE A 148 3.63 19.51 -17.86
CA PHE A 148 2.35 19.45 -17.13
C PHE A 148 1.49 20.69 -17.36
N ASN A 149 2.08 21.89 -17.33
CA ASN A 149 1.34 23.13 -17.53
C ASN A 149 0.80 23.27 -18.97
N GLU A 150 1.52 22.75 -19.97
CA GLU A 150 1.04 22.68 -21.35
C GLU A 150 -0.16 21.73 -21.46
N LEU A 151 -0.08 20.55 -20.86
CA LEU A 151 -1.20 19.61 -20.80
C LEU A 151 -2.44 20.23 -20.13
N ILE A 152 -2.28 20.98 -19.04
CA ILE A 152 -3.40 21.67 -18.38
C ILE A 152 -4.02 22.75 -19.27
N LYS A 153 -3.21 23.47 -20.06
CA LYS A 153 -3.74 24.44 -21.03
C LYS A 153 -4.57 23.75 -22.12
N GLU A 154 -4.09 22.61 -22.61
CA GLU A 154 -4.82 21.80 -23.59
C GLU A 154 -6.16 21.32 -23.03
N ILE A 155 -6.16 20.75 -21.82
CA ILE A 155 -7.38 20.27 -21.15
C ILE A 155 -8.40 21.38 -20.89
N ARG A 156 -7.95 22.60 -20.57
CA ARG A 156 -8.84 23.74 -20.31
C ARG A 156 -9.30 24.46 -21.59
N GLY A 157 -8.58 24.27 -22.69
CA GLY A 157 -8.82 24.94 -23.97
C GLY A 157 -9.66 24.13 -24.96
N GLY A 158 -9.81 22.82 -24.74
CA GLY A 158 -10.74 21.94 -25.45
C GLY A 158 -12.14 21.99 -24.84
#